data_AF-A0A859CYP4-F1
#
_entry.id   AF-A0A859CYP4-F1
#
_cell.length_a   1.000
_cell.length_b   1.000
_cell.length_c   1.000
_cell.angle_alpha   90.00
_cell.angle_beta   90.00
_cell.angle_gamma   90.00
#
_symmetry.space_group_name_H-M   'P 1'
#
loop_
_entity.id
_entity.type
_entity.pdbx_description
1 polymer ?
#
loop_
_entity_poly.entity_id
_entity_poly.type
_entity_poly.pdbx_seq_one_letter_code
_entity_poly.pdbx_strand_id
1 'polypeptide(L)'
;MSGLFEDGLGLMVLGMGFVFLFLVVLIFATGYMSRLLNHFFPEVLPEIVARPAAGASNSSGVDAQLTAVITAAVHQHRNNKNS
;
A
#
# COMPACT_ATOMS: atom_id res chain seq x y z
N MET A 1 -38.74 3.83 -33.97
CA MET A 1 -37.79 4.65 -33.19
C MET A 1 -37.20 3.95 -31.96
N SER A 2 -37.69 2.79 -31.51
CA SER A 2 -37.14 2.07 -30.34
C SER A 2 -35.77 1.42 -30.58
N GLY A 3 -35.54 0.81 -31.75
CA GLY A 3 -34.29 0.08 -32.03
C GLY A 3 -33.01 0.93 -32.03
N LEU A 4 -33.08 2.20 -32.43
CA LEU A 4 -31.92 3.11 -32.45
C LEU A 4 -31.42 3.44 -31.04
N PHE A 5 -32.33 3.55 -30.08
CA PHE A 5 -31.97 3.77 -28.68
C PHE A 5 -31.31 2.53 -28.08
N GLU A 6 -31.80 1.35 -28.42
CA GLU A 6 -31.25 0.06 -27.97
C GLU A 6 -29.86 -0.20 -28.56
N ASP A 7 -29.66 0.10 -29.85
CA ASP A 7 -28.36 0.07 -30.50
C ASP A 7 -27.39 1.10 -29.89
N GLY A 8 -27.86 2.33 -29.64
CA GLY A 8 -27.07 3.37 -28.97
C GLY A 8 -26.65 2.97 -27.55
N LEU A 9 -27.54 2.32 -26.80
CA LEU A 9 -27.24 1.81 -25.46
C LEU A 9 -26.20 0.68 -25.52
N GLY A 10 -26.33 -0.23 -26.48
CA GLY A 10 -25.35 -1.31 -26.72
C GLY A 10 -23.97 -0.77 -27.05
N LEU A 11 -23.88 0.23 -27.93
CA LEU A 11 -22.62 0.89 -28.27
C LEU A 11 -22.01 1.65 -27.08
N MET A 12 -22.84 2.28 -26.24
CA MET A 12 -22.36 2.98 -25.06
C MET A 12 -21.78 2.01 -24.02
N VAL A 13 -22.47 0.89 -23.76
CA VAL A 13 -21.98 -0.16 -22.85
C VAL A 13 -20.72 -0.81 -23.38
N LEU A 14 -20.65 -1.09 -24.68
CA LEU A 14 -19.45 -1.65 -25.31
C LEU A 14 -18.25 -0.69 -25.22
N GLY A 15 -18.47 0.59 -25.53
CA GLY A 15 -17.44 1.63 -25.46
C GLY A 15 -16.95 1.86 -24.03
N MET A 16 -17.86 2.03 -23.07
CA MET A 16 -17.49 2.21 -21.67
C MET A 16 -16.85 0.97 -21.07
N GLY A 17 -17.32 -0.22 -21.42
CA GLY A 17 -16.74 -1.49 -20.98
C GLY A 17 -15.30 -1.67 -21.49
N PHE A 18 -15.04 -1.34 -22.75
CA PHE A 18 -13.70 -1.40 -23.32
C PHE A 18 -12.74 -0.41 -22.64
N VAL A 19 -13.18 0.84 -22.44
CA VAL A 19 -12.36 1.84 -21.72
C VAL A 19 -12.09 1.41 -20.29
N PHE A 20 -13.10 0.89 -19.58
CA PHE A 20 -12.91 0.36 -18.23
C PHE A 20 -11.88 -0.76 -18.21
N LEU A 21 -11.99 -1.73 -19.11
CA LEU A 21 -11.04 -2.85 -19.21
C LEU A 21 -9.62 -2.35 -19.52
N PHE A 22 -9.50 -1.38 -20.43
CA PHE A 22 -8.23 -0.75 -20.78
C PHE A 22 -7.59 -0.06 -19.58
N LEU A 23 -8.36 0.72 -18.81
CA LEU A 23 -7.86 1.37 -17.60
C LEU A 23 -7.45 0.37 -16.53
N VAL A 24 -8.22 -0.71 -16.32
CA VAL A 24 -7.85 -1.81 -15.42
C VAL A 24 -6.49 -2.39 -15.81
N VAL A 25 -6.30 -2.70 -17.09
CA VAL A 25 -5.02 -3.19 -17.61
C VAL A 25 -3.89 -2.17 -17.37
N LEU A 26 -4.12 -0.88 -17.62
CA LEU A 26 -3.13 0.16 -17.35
C LEU A 26 -2.79 0.29 -15.86
N ILE A 27 -3.78 0.19 -14.97
CA ILE A 27 -3.55 0.20 -13.51
C ILE A 27 -2.66 -0.98 -13.11
N PHE A 28 -2.95 -2.18 -13.61
CA PHE A 28 -2.11 -3.36 -13.35
C PHE A 28 -0.71 -3.21 -13.94
N ALA A 29 -0.57 -2.69 -15.16
CA ALA A 29 0.72 -2.45 -15.79
C ALA A 29 1.56 -1.44 -14.98
N THR A 30 0.94 -0.34 -14.55
CA THR A 30 1.60 0.69 -13.74
C THR A 30 1.96 0.17 -12.34
N GLY A 31 1.09 -0.64 -11.73
CA GLY A 31 1.36 -1.32 -10.46
C GLY A 31 2.47 -2.37 -10.57
N TYR A 32 2.50 -3.13 -11.67
CA TYR A 32 3.56 -4.07 -11.96
C TYR A 32 4.89 -3.33 -12.13
N MET A 33 4.89 -2.23 -12.90
CA MET A 33 6.07 -1.38 -13.05
C MET A 33 6.53 -0.83 -11.70
N SER A 34 5.63 -0.37 -10.83
CA SER A 34 5.98 0.08 -9.47
C SER A 34 6.61 -1.03 -8.63
N ARG A 35 6.08 -2.25 -8.70
CA ARG A 35 6.64 -3.40 -7.95
C ARG A 35 7.97 -3.87 -8.54
N LEU A 36 8.10 -3.86 -9.86
CA LEU A 36 9.30 -4.27 -10.59
C LEU A 36 10.42 -3.27 -10.36
N LEU A 37 10.11 -1.97 -10.41
CA LEU A 37 11.06 -0.92 -10.02
C LEU A 37 11.51 -1.14 -8.58
N ASN A 38 10.61 -1.15 -7.59
CA ASN A 38 10.98 -1.37 -6.18
C ASN A 38 11.77 -2.67 -5.92
N HIS A 39 11.56 -3.72 -6.72
CA HIS A 39 12.23 -5.01 -6.53
C HIS A 39 13.59 -5.11 -7.24
N PHE A 40 13.70 -4.64 -8.48
CA PHE A 40 14.92 -4.74 -9.29
C PHE A 40 15.85 -3.54 -9.12
N PHE A 41 15.28 -2.37 -8.89
CA PHE A 41 15.98 -1.17 -8.43
C PHE A 41 15.30 -0.77 -7.13
N PRO A 42 15.63 -1.42 -6.00
CA PRO A 42 15.41 -0.76 -4.74
C PRO A 42 16.14 0.56 -4.85
N GLU A 43 15.40 1.61 -5.20
CA GLU A 43 15.71 2.93 -4.73
C GLU A 43 15.84 2.66 -3.23
N VAL A 44 17.08 2.61 -2.77
CA VAL A 44 17.49 3.48 -1.68
C VAL A 44 16.86 4.83 -2.01
N LEU A 45 15.55 4.95 -1.77
CA LEU A 45 15.02 6.14 -1.19
C LEU A 45 16.07 6.41 -0.13
N PRO A 46 16.82 7.52 -0.23
CA PRO A 46 17.32 8.09 0.99
C PRO A 46 16.07 8.06 1.85
N GLU A 47 16.12 7.25 2.91
CA GLU A 47 15.24 7.38 4.06
C GLU A 47 14.85 8.84 4.04
N ILE A 48 13.58 9.14 3.78
CA ILE A 48 13.16 10.53 3.79
C ILE A 48 13.50 10.90 5.21
N VAL A 49 14.70 11.47 5.40
CA VAL A 49 15.23 11.93 6.64
C VAL A 49 14.26 13.04 6.82
N ALA A 50 13.17 12.71 7.53
CA ALA A 50 12.26 13.66 8.10
C ALA A 50 13.22 14.62 8.74
N ARG A 51 13.38 15.76 8.05
CA ARG A 51 14.36 16.80 8.34
C ARG A 51 14.50 16.83 9.84
N PRO A 52 15.69 16.64 10.44
CA PRO A 52 15.79 16.50 11.88
C PRO A 52 15.11 17.72 12.48
N ALA A 53 13.88 17.52 12.95
CA ALA A 53 13.26 18.40 13.91
C ALA A 53 14.25 18.30 15.07
N ALA A 54 14.93 19.41 15.34
CA ALA A 54 15.96 19.51 16.34
C ALA A 54 15.55 18.70 17.59
N GLY A 55 16.20 17.54 17.82
CA GLY A 55 15.79 16.64 18.91
C GLY A 55 16.09 15.14 18.78
N ALA A 56 16.72 14.65 17.71
CA ALA A 56 16.99 13.22 17.53
C ALA A 56 18.21 12.69 18.32
N SER A 57 18.25 12.92 19.65
CA SER A 57 19.15 12.21 20.57
C SER A 57 18.43 11.12 21.39
N ASN A 58 17.14 10.88 21.15
CA ASN A 58 16.30 10.03 22.01
C ASN A 58 15.68 8.82 21.30
N SER A 59 15.87 8.62 19.99
CA SER A 59 15.21 7.52 19.27
C SER A 59 15.70 6.13 19.69
N SER A 60 16.98 5.99 20.07
CA SER A 60 17.54 4.73 20.56
C SER A 60 16.93 4.30 21.90
N GLY A 61 16.60 5.27 22.76
CA GLY A 61 15.93 5.01 24.04
C GLY A 61 14.46 4.64 23.85
N VAL A 62 13.77 5.30 22.92
CA VAL A 62 12.37 5.01 22.58
C VAL A 62 12.23 3.63 21.95
N ASP A 63 13.11 3.24 21.02
CA ASP A 63 13.11 1.92 20.39
C ASP A 63 13.43 0.79 21.38
N ALA A 64 14.42 0.99 22.25
CA ALA A 64 14.74 0.06 23.33
C ALA A 64 13.59 -0.08 24.33
N GLN A 65 12.93 1.03 24.69
CA GLN A 65 11.76 1.03 25.55
C GLN A 65 10.56 0.33 24.90
N LEU A 66 10.32 0.57 23.61
CA LEU A 66 9.24 -0.06 22.86
C LEU A 66 9.45 -1.58 22.78
N THR A 67 10.67 -2.01 22.49
CA THR A 67 11.07 -3.42 22.47
C THR A 67 10.91 -4.08 23.84
N ALA A 68 11.29 -3.38 24.92
CA ALA A 68 11.10 -3.85 26.29
C ALA A 68 9.62 -3.99 26.67
N VAL A 69 8.78 -3.02 26.31
CA VAL A 69 7.33 -3.05 26.57
C VAL A 69 6.65 -4.18 25.79
N ILE A 70 7.00 -4.37 24.51
CA ILE A 70 6.47 -5.46 23.69
C ILE A 70 6.88 -6.81 24.28
N THR A 71 8.14 -6.96 24.70
CA THR A 71 8.64 -8.19 25.34
C THR A 71 7.90 -8.49 26.65
N ALA A 72 7.70 -7.48 27.50
CA ALA A 72 6.95 -7.61 28.74
C ALA A 72 5.48 -7.98 28.50
N ALA A 73 4.83 -7.37 27.51
CA ALA A 73 3.45 -7.68 27.14
C ALA A 73 3.30 -9.13 26.62
N VAL A 74 4.23 -9.59 25.79
CA VAL A 74 4.25 -10.99 25.30
C VAL A 74 4.49 -11.97 26.44
N HIS A 75 5.40 -11.66 27.37
CA HIS A 75 5.67 -12.50 28.52
C HIS A 75 4.45 -12.60 29.45
N GLN A 76 3.78 -11.47 29.71
CA GLN A 76 2.54 -11.44 30.49
C GLN A 76 1.42 -12.23 29.83
N HIS A 77 1.25 -12.12 28.50
CA HIS A 77 0.24 -12.88 27.76
C HIS A 77 0.49 -14.40 27.83
N ARG A 78 1.75 -14.83 27.73
CA ARG A 78 2.13 -16.25 27.85
C ARG A 78 1.90 -16.79 29.27
N ASN A 79 2.20 -15.98 30.29
CA ASN A 79 2.00 -16.35 31.70
C ASN A 79 0.52 -16.26 32.14
N ASN A 80 -0.34 -15.63 31.36
CA ASN A 80 -1.78 -15.59 31.60
C ASN A 80 -2.54 -16.66 30.80
N LYS A 81 -1.88 -17.35 29.85
CA LYS A 81 -2.46 -18.43 29.05
C LYS A 81 -2.13 -19.83 29.61
N ASN A 82 -1.26 -19.91 30.61
CA ASN A 82 -0.89 -21.15 31.32
C ASN A 82 -1.43 -21.21 32.77
N SER A 83 -2.40 -20.35 33.10
CA SER A 83 -3.22 -20.44 34.32
C SER A 83 -4.70 -20.53 33.94
#